data_AF-G4YWK0-F1
#
_entry.id   AF-G4YWK0-F1
#
_cell.length_a   1.000
_cell.length_b   1.000
_cell.length_c   1.000
_cell.angle_alpha   90.00
_cell.angle_beta   90.00
_cell.angle_gamma   90.00
#
_symmetry.space_group_name_H-M   'P 1'
#
loop_
_entity.id
_entity.type
_entity.pdbx_description
1 polymer ?
#
loop_
_entity_poly.entity_id
_entity_poly.type
_entity_poly.pdbx_seq_one_letter_code
_entity_poly.pdbx_strand_id
1 'polypeptide(L)'
;SHRFSVPRAHQLSRQDRAALSQPREIAYFSKYADEDVRFDRSNLLVYKQAEVGANLLDGIEEYSSKDETDPTAPPAPLGPLLSALEHFQGDRGAKEQPHFVTFRNNLNKIMGTPYNSKNDWTFGVEKREGCVYLDVRRTQQDIESNRNPHENQRRGAFAGRRFEIYSTHPKPSSSDSSGSGQGGDQRKVNEDEEFCSISAMTLGDKGLVVAAEIDCYEAKDGSSGSEREYIELKTFRLLQREKDQFVFERFKLLAFWIQSFLVGTPKIVCAFRNDDFEIRKLQSFRVTEIPSFCRRHWDPVVCLNFTKALLDWIYERAEEGRVYRVTYIPRQHAVEMALSSEPSFL
;
A
#
# COMPACT_ATOMS: atom_id res chain seq x y z
N SER A 1 21.92 6.98 18.87
CA SER A 1 20.77 6.20 18.39
C SER A 1 19.66 6.28 19.42
N HIS A 2 18.41 6.33 18.97
CA HIS A 2 17.24 6.25 19.84
C HIS A 2 16.59 4.88 19.72
N ARG A 3 15.94 4.43 20.79
CA ARG A 3 15.28 3.13 20.86
C ARG A 3 13.86 3.29 21.40
N PHE A 4 12.92 2.63 20.75
CA PHE A 4 11.51 2.56 21.12
C PHE A 4 11.14 1.10 21.38
N SER A 5 10.78 0.79 22.61
CA SER A 5 10.28 -0.55 22.96
C SER A 5 8.87 -0.70 22.43
N VAL A 6 8.62 -1.69 21.57
CA VAL A 6 7.28 -1.96 21.02
C VAL A 6 6.38 -2.46 22.17
N PRO A 7 5.26 -1.78 22.48
CA PRO A 7 4.32 -2.27 23.49
C PRO A 7 3.68 -3.59 23.06
N ARG A 8 3.31 -4.43 24.01
CA ARG A 8 2.57 -5.68 23.74
C ARG A 8 1.13 -5.34 23.34
N ALA A 9 0.53 -6.19 22.50
CA ALA A 9 -0.85 -5.99 22.03
C ALA A 9 -1.86 -5.77 23.17
N HIS A 10 -1.76 -6.53 24.28
CA HIS A 10 -2.66 -6.37 25.43
C HIS A 10 -2.50 -5.04 26.18
N GLN A 11 -1.35 -4.36 26.05
CA GLN A 11 -1.12 -3.05 26.64
C GLN A 11 -1.79 -1.97 25.79
N LEU A 12 -1.65 -2.08 24.46
CA LEU A 12 -2.24 -1.17 23.48
C LEU A 12 -3.78 -1.28 23.45
N SER A 13 -4.32 -2.49 23.63
CA SER A 13 -5.78 -2.71 23.61
C SER A 13 -6.51 -2.13 24.82
N ARG A 14 -5.78 -1.81 25.90
CA ARG A 14 -6.34 -1.20 27.12
C ARG A 14 -6.31 0.33 27.10
N GLN A 15 -5.65 0.92 26.11
CA GLN A 15 -5.58 2.37 25.92
C GLN A 15 -6.82 2.85 25.17
N ASP A 16 -7.16 4.13 25.33
CA ASP A 16 -8.18 4.76 24.50
C ASP A 16 -7.79 4.65 23.03
N ARG A 17 -8.79 4.39 22.19
CA ARG A 17 -8.57 4.20 20.76
C ARG A 17 -8.14 5.52 20.12
N ALA A 18 -6.97 5.51 19.48
CA ALA A 18 -6.55 6.58 18.59
C ALA A 18 -7.55 6.73 17.43
N ALA A 19 -8.09 7.93 17.29
CA ALA A 19 -9.01 8.28 16.22
C ALA A 19 -8.24 8.51 14.92
N LEU A 20 -8.64 7.82 13.84
CA LEU A 20 -8.22 8.14 12.48
C LEU A 20 -9.38 8.85 11.79
N SER A 21 -9.19 10.07 11.30
CA SER A 21 -10.21 10.74 10.49
C SER A 21 -10.37 10.05 9.14
N GLN A 22 -11.52 10.24 8.51
CA GLN A 22 -11.72 9.75 7.14
C GLN A 22 -10.65 10.33 6.20
N PRO A 23 -9.93 9.49 5.43
CA PRO A 23 -9.01 9.97 4.41
C PRO A 23 -9.74 10.77 3.33
N ARG A 24 -9.18 11.94 2.98
CA ARG A 24 -9.68 12.79 1.90
C ARG A 24 -8.62 12.90 0.82
N GLU A 25 -8.93 12.46 -0.39
CA GLU A 25 -8.04 12.67 -1.53
C GLU A 25 -7.85 14.17 -1.80
N ILE A 26 -6.59 14.59 -1.92
CA ILE A 26 -6.18 15.99 -2.13
C ILE A 26 -5.30 16.18 -3.37
N ALA A 27 -4.72 15.12 -3.89
CA ALA A 27 -3.90 15.11 -5.10
C ALA A 27 -3.80 13.67 -5.63
N TYR A 28 -3.26 13.51 -6.83
CA TYR A 28 -3.11 12.22 -7.48
C TYR A 28 -2.14 12.33 -8.66
N PHE A 29 -1.64 11.21 -9.17
CA PHE A 29 -0.82 11.18 -10.37
C PHE A 29 -0.87 9.81 -11.04
N SER A 30 -0.54 9.78 -12.33
CA SER A 30 -0.31 8.59 -13.13
C SER A 30 1.16 8.52 -13.52
N LYS A 31 1.80 7.37 -13.25
CA LYS A 31 3.18 7.06 -13.60
C LYS A 31 3.20 6.16 -14.83
N TYR A 32 4.13 6.39 -15.75
CA TYR A 32 4.32 5.60 -16.98
C TYR A 32 5.67 4.89 -17.01
N ALA A 33 5.82 3.98 -17.98
CA ALA A 33 7.02 3.14 -18.15
C ALA A 33 8.31 3.90 -18.49
N ASP A 34 8.20 5.08 -19.08
CA ASP A 34 9.31 6.00 -19.33
C ASP A 34 9.63 6.89 -18.11
N GLU A 35 9.09 6.56 -16.94
CA GLU A 35 9.15 7.34 -15.70
C GLU A 35 8.48 8.73 -15.82
N ASP A 36 7.68 8.96 -16.88
CA ASP A 36 6.83 10.15 -17.01
C ASP A 36 5.75 10.13 -15.91
N VAL A 37 5.55 11.28 -15.28
CA VAL A 37 4.55 11.46 -14.22
C VAL A 37 3.59 12.55 -14.67
N ARG A 38 2.32 12.17 -14.78
CA ARG A 38 1.23 13.07 -15.15
C ARG A 38 0.30 13.30 -13.97
N PHE A 39 -0.08 14.55 -13.75
CA PHE A 39 -1.02 14.94 -12.70
C PHE A 39 -2.47 14.77 -13.16
N ASP A 40 -2.80 13.56 -13.62
CA ASP A 40 -4.12 13.18 -14.11
C ASP A 40 -4.50 11.77 -13.63
N ARG A 41 -5.51 11.16 -14.27
CA ARG A 41 -6.03 9.82 -13.94
C ARG A 41 -6.03 8.91 -15.15
N SER A 42 -5.08 9.10 -16.04
CA SER A 42 -4.95 8.34 -17.28
C SER A 42 -4.75 6.84 -17.00
N ASN A 43 -3.98 6.50 -15.96
CA ASN A 43 -3.71 5.12 -15.56
C ASN A 43 -4.68 4.58 -14.51
N LEU A 44 -5.75 5.33 -14.16
CA LEU A 44 -6.80 4.82 -13.27
C LEU A 44 -7.76 3.91 -14.05
N LEU A 45 -7.68 2.61 -13.77
CA LEU A 45 -8.42 1.56 -14.47
C LEU A 45 -9.81 1.32 -13.89
N VAL A 46 -10.75 0.92 -14.75
CA VAL A 46 -12.13 0.57 -14.38
C VAL A 46 -12.19 -0.91 -14.02
N TYR A 47 -12.83 -1.23 -12.90
CA TYR A 47 -13.05 -2.60 -12.48
C TYR A 47 -13.93 -3.36 -13.50
N LYS A 48 -13.51 -4.58 -13.83
CA LYS A 48 -14.34 -5.61 -14.44
C LYS A 48 -14.21 -6.89 -13.62
N GLN A 49 -15.24 -7.72 -13.58
CA GLN A 49 -15.12 -8.99 -12.89
C GLN A 49 -14.30 -9.98 -13.73
N ALA A 50 -13.25 -10.57 -13.16
CA ALA A 50 -12.50 -11.65 -13.80
C ALA A 50 -13.34 -12.94 -13.93
N GLU A 51 -12.96 -13.83 -14.85
CA GLU A 51 -13.63 -15.11 -15.05
C GLU A 51 -13.14 -16.17 -14.04
N VAL A 52 -14.09 -16.91 -13.45
CA VAL A 52 -13.76 -18.10 -12.67
C VAL A 52 -13.28 -19.18 -13.64
N GLY A 53 -12.11 -19.76 -13.37
CA GLY A 53 -11.41 -20.69 -14.26
C GLY A 53 -10.21 -20.07 -14.98
N ALA A 54 -10.10 -18.74 -15.04
CA ALA A 54 -8.94 -18.08 -15.64
C ALA A 54 -7.64 -18.44 -14.90
N ASN A 55 -6.55 -18.64 -15.65
CA ASN A 55 -5.26 -19.02 -15.09
C ASN A 55 -4.39 -17.77 -14.87
N LEU A 56 -4.01 -17.52 -13.61
CA LEU A 56 -3.23 -16.35 -13.23
C LEU A 56 -1.75 -16.44 -13.63
N LEU A 57 -1.32 -17.52 -14.28
CA LEU A 57 0.05 -17.66 -14.83
C LEU A 57 0.09 -17.53 -16.35
N ASP A 58 -1.03 -17.22 -17.00
CA ASP A 58 -1.06 -16.97 -18.44
C ASP A 58 -0.09 -15.83 -18.79
N GLY A 59 0.89 -16.12 -19.65
CA GLY A 59 1.91 -15.17 -20.08
C GLY A 59 3.14 -15.05 -19.16
N ILE A 60 3.28 -15.89 -18.13
CA ILE A 60 4.43 -15.82 -17.21
C ILE A 60 5.78 -16.09 -17.90
N GLU A 61 5.78 -16.86 -18.99
CA GLU A 61 7.00 -17.17 -19.75
C GLU A 61 7.54 -15.95 -20.52
N GLU A 62 6.67 -14.98 -20.85
CA GLU A 62 7.07 -13.71 -21.47
C GLU A 62 7.43 -12.64 -20.42
N TYR A 63 7.24 -12.94 -19.13
CA TYR A 63 7.42 -11.98 -18.06
C TYR A 63 8.82 -12.04 -17.47
N SER A 64 9.56 -10.96 -17.70
CA SER A 64 10.74 -10.56 -16.93
C SER A 64 10.32 -9.54 -15.89
N SER A 65 10.69 -9.77 -14.63
CA SER A 65 10.60 -8.73 -13.59
C SER A 65 11.49 -7.55 -13.96
N LYS A 66 11.15 -6.34 -13.48
CA LYS A 66 12.05 -5.19 -13.57
C LYS A 66 13.45 -5.56 -13.05
N ASP A 67 14.47 -5.34 -13.89
CA ASP A 67 15.85 -5.43 -13.46
C ASP A 67 16.17 -4.16 -12.66
N GLU A 68 16.37 -4.32 -11.35
CA GLU A 68 16.69 -3.19 -10.48
C GLU A 68 18.19 -2.91 -10.56
N THR A 69 18.55 -1.91 -11.36
CA THR A 69 19.93 -1.44 -11.54
C THR A 69 20.57 -1.00 -10.22
N ASP A 70 19.78 -0.42 -9.31
CA ASP A 70 20.15 -0.13 -7.93
C ASP A 70 19.07 -0.65 -6.95
N PRO A 71 19.27 -1.82 -6.32
CA PRO A 71 18.30 -2.37 -5.36
C PRO A 71 18.24 -1.58 -4.04
N THR A 72 19.18 -0.67 -3.81
CA THR A 72 19.23 0.21 -2.63
C THR A 72 18.47 1.52 -2.82
N ALA A 73 18.15 1.85 -4.08
CA ALA A 73 17.31 2.99 -4.40
C ALA A 73 15.91 2.84 -3.75
N PRO A 74 15.28 3.96 -3.33
CA PRO A 74 13.92 3.92 -2.84
C PRO A 74 12.95 3.39 -3.92
N PRO A 75 12.16 2.33 -3.65
CA PRO A 75 11.24 1.80 -4.64
C PRO A 75 10.05 2.74 -4.93
N ALA A 76 9.79 3.70 -4.05
CA ALA A 76 8.74 4.70 -4.19
C ALA A 76 9.31 6.06 -3.72
N PRO A 77 10.06 6.76 -4.58
CA PRO A 77 10.66 8.05 -4.21
C PRO A 77 9.58 9.10 -3.94
N LEU A 78 9.85 10.02 -3.02
CA LEU A 78 8.89 11.06 -2.64
C LEU A 78 8.67 12.13 -3.72
N GLY A 79 9.58 12.29 -4.68
CA GLY A 79 9.52 13.32 -5.73
C GLY A 79 8.15 13.44 -6.42
N PRO A 80 7.62 12.39 -7.07
CA PRO A 80 6.31 12.43 -7.72
C PRO A 80 5.16 12.84 -6.79
N LEU A 81 5.19 12.37 -5.54
CA LEU A 81 4.21 12.73 -4.50
C LEU A 81 4.29 14.25 -4.21
N LEU A 82 5.49 14.77 -3.97
CA LEU A 82 5.70 16.18 -3.66
C LEU A 82 5.31 17.08 -4.83
N SER A 83 5.69 16.73 -6.06
CA SER A 83 5.32 17.48 -7.26
C SER A 83 3.82 17.48 -7.52
N ALA A 84 3.12 16.35 -7.27
CA ALA A 84 1.67 16.31 -7.36
C ALA A 84 1.01 17.19 -6.28
N LEU A 85 1.53 17.19 -5.05
CA LEU A 85 1.04 18.08 -4.00
C LEU A 85 1.21 19.56 -4.38
N GLU A 86 2.37 19.94 -4.91
CA GLU A 86 2.62 21.30 -5.41
C GLU A 86 1.65 21.67 -6.53
N HIS A 87 1.45 20.78 -7.51
CA HIS A 87 0.54 21.01 -8.62
C HIS A 87 -0.92 21.25 -8.20
N PHE A 88 -1.46 20.39 -7.33
CA PHE A 88 -2.89 20.45 -6.95
C PHE A 88 -3.20 21.42 -5.82
N GLN A 89 -2.27 21.60 -4.89
CA GLN A 89 -2.50 22.42 -3.70
C GLN A 89 -1.88 23.82 -3.84
N GLY A 90 -1.04 24.04 -4.85
CA GLY A 90 -0.27 25.25 -5.03
C GLY A 90 0.71 25.49 -3.89
N ASP A 91 1.16 26.75 -3.80
CA ASP A 91 1.99 27.20 -2.69
C ASP A 91 1.17 27.14 -1.40
N ARG A 92 1.59 26.33 -0.43
CA ARG A 92 0.75 25.97 0.74
C ARG A 92 0.48 27.15 1.69
N GLY A 93 1.16 28.28 1.52
CA GLY A 93 0.87 29.55 2.21
C GLY A 93 0.58 29.34 3.71
N ALA A 94 -0.51 29.95 4.19
CA ALA A 94 -0.95 29.89 5.59
C ALA A 94 -1.72 28.61 5.99
N LYS A 95 -1.74 27.54 5.17
CA LYS A 95 -2.36 26.26 5.58
C LYS A 95 -1.45 25.56 6.61
N GLU A 96 -2.05 24.97 7.63
CA GLU A 96 -1.32 24.12 8.57
C GLU A 96 -0.59 23.01 7.81
N GLN A 97 0.74 22.96 7.98
CA GLN A 97 1.57 21.95 7.38
C GLN A 97 1.26 20.58 8.00
N PRO A 98 1.21 19.50 7.22
CA PRO A 98 1.07 18.17 7.79
C PRO A 98 2.27 17.84 8.68
N HIS A 99 2.04 17.00 9.68
CA HIS A 99 3.10 16.50 10.52
C HIS A 99 3.92 15.42 9.80
N PHE A 100 3.28 14.65 8.91
CA PHE A 100 3.91 13.58 8.15
C PHE A 100 3.53 13.57 6.68
N VAL A 101 4.50 13.24 5.82
CA VAL A 101 4.32 12.93 4.40
C VAL A 101 5.00 11.61 4.08
N THR A 102 4.27 10.66 3.50
CA THR A 102 4.83 9.33 3.15
C THR A 102 3.98 8.58 2.13
N PHE A 103 4.46 7.41 1.71
CA PHE A 103 3.65 6.39 1.06
C PHE A 103 3.01 5.44 2.08
N ARG A 104 1.82 4.94 1.73
CA ARG A 104 1.05 3.91 2.47
C ARG A 104 1.90 2.71 2.84
N ASN A 105 2.91 2.37 2.05
CA ASN A 105 3.87 1.29 2.33
C ASN A 105 4.50 1.38 3.74
N ASN A 106 4.96 2.57 4.16
CA ASN A 106 5.57 2.75 5.47
C ASN A 106 4.55 2.60 6.60
N LEU A 107 3.33 3.10 6.41
CA LEU A 107 2.25 2.93 7.38
C LEU A 107 1.76 1.46 7.45
N ASN A 108 1.81 0.70 6.36
CA ASN A 108 1.52 -0.74 6.38
C ASN A 108 2.49 -1.48 7.32
N LYS A 109 3.79 -1.18 7.22
CA LYS A 109 4.85 -1.75 8.07
C LYS A 109 4.60 -1.41 9.53
N ILE A 110 4.37 -0.13 9.83
CA ILE A 110 4.15 0.37 11.19
C ILE A 110 2.88 -0.27 11.79
N MET A 111 1.73 -0.14 11.13
CA MET A 111 0.44 -0.56 11.67
C MET A 111 0.32 -2.08 11.87
N GLY A 112 1.07 -2.87 11.09
CA GLY A 112 1.14 -4.33 11.24
C GLY A 112 2.11 -4.83 12.32
N THR A 113 2.98 -3.96 12.85
CA THR A 113 4.08 -4.33 13.74
C THR A 113 3.66 -5.07 15.02
N PRO A 114 2.57 -4.69 15.73
CA PRO A 114 2.16 -5.41 16.95
C PRO A 114 1.86 -6.90 16.74
N TYR A 115 1.60 -7.29 15.49
CA TYR A 115 1.25 -8.64 15.09
C TYR A 115 2.32 -9.30 14.22
N ASN A 116 3.43 -8.61 13.96
CA ASN A 116 4.59 -9.09 13.23
C ASN A 116 5.67 -9.54 14.22
N SER A 117 6.04 -10.81 14.19
CA SER A 117 7.07 -11.37 15.07
C SER A 117 8.33 -11.82 14.33
N LYS A 118 8.38 -11.64 13.01
CA LYS A 118 9.38 -12.30 12.15
C LYS A 118 10.13 -11.37 11.22
N ASN A 119 9.41 -10.48 10.55
CA ASN A 119 9.96 -9.70 9.46
C ASN A 119 10.42 -8.36 10.02
N ASP A 120 11.67 -8.01 9.81
CA ASP A 120 12.12 -6.65 10.02
C ASP A 120 11.53 -5.73 8.93
N TRP A 121 11.65 -4.43 9.16
CA TRP A 121 11.36 -3.43 8.15
C TRP A 121 12.19 -2.20 8.44
N THR A 122 12.42 -1.39 7.41
CA THR A 122 13.15 -0.12 7.54
C THR A 122 12.56 0.97 6.65
N PHE A 123 12.78 2.23 7.02
CA PHE A 123 12.46 3.42 6.22
C PHE A 123 13.40 4.59 6.58
N GLY A 124 13.53 5.53 5.65
CA GLY A 124 14.22 6.81 5.87
C GLY A 124 13.32 7.80 6.58
N VAL A 125 13.90 8.68 7.41
CA VAL A 125 13.20 9.77 8.09
C VAL A 125 14.00 11.05 7.94
N GLU A 126 13.36 12.12 7.50
CA GLU A 126 13.95 13.45 7.40
C GLU A 126 12.91 14.49 7.82
N LYS A 127 13.29 15.43 8.68
CA LYS A 127 12.42 16.52 9.11
C LYS A 127 12.83 17.82 8.42
N ARG A 128 11.86 18.45 7.75
CA ARG A 128 12.01 19.75 7.08
C ARG A 128 10.84 20.65 7.40
N GLU A 129 11.15 21.84 7.90
CA GLU A 129 10.23 22.92 8.24
C GLU A 129 9.14 22.51 9.24
N GLY A 130 9.40 21.49 10.07
CA GLY A 130 8.41 20.93 10.99
C GLY A 130 7.60 19.75 10.45
N CYS A 131 7.70 19.42 9.15
CA CYS A 131 7.13 18.20 8.57
C CYS A 131 8.13 17.04 8.57
N VAL A 132 7.69 15.85 8.94
CA VAL A 132 8.50 14.62 8.91
C VAL A 132 8.16 13.79 7.67
N TYR A 133 9.14 13.59 6.81
CA TYR A 133 9.01 12.79 5.61
C TYR A 133 9.53 11.38 5.86
N LEU A 134 8.76 10.36 5.47
CA LEU A 134 9.18 8.96 5.58
C LEU A 134 9.36 8.37 4.19
N ASP A 135 10.60 8.06 3.85
CA ASP A 135 11.00 7.50 2.55
C ASP A 135 11.02 5.97 2.60
N VAL A 136 10.50 5.32 1.55
CA VAL A 136 10.38 3.85 1.53
C VAL A 136 11.77 3.25 1.34
N ARG A 137 12.16 2.37 2.27
CA ARG A 137 13.41 1.61 2.15
C ARG A 137 13.16 0.12 2.28
N ARG A 138 14.14 -0.64 1.80
CA ARG A 138 14.20 -2.11 1.87
C ARG A 138 15.26 -2.51 2.88
N THR A 139 14.99 -3.60 3.61
CA THR A 139 16.04 -4.22 4.42
C THR A 139 17.00 -4.99 3.52
N GLN A 140 18.15 -5.37 4.05
CA GLN A 140 19.08 -6.24 3.32
C GLN A 140 18.40 -7.58 2.96
N GLN A 141 17.54 -8.09 3.86
CA GLN A 141 16.75 -9.30 3.62
C GLN A 141 15.74 -9.12 2.47
N ASP A 142 15.08 -7.96 2.38
CA ASP A 142 14.17 -7.65 1.26
C ASP A 142 14.93 -7.64 -0.07
N ILE A 143 16.11 -7.01 -0.11
CA ILE A 143 16.97 -6.94 -1.31
C ILE A 143 17.39 -8.34 -1.76
N GLU A 144 17.87 -9.16 -0.83
CA GLU A 144 18.31 -10.54 -1.13
C GLU A 144 17.15 -11.42 -1.61
N SER A 145 15.98 -11.29 -0.96
CA SER A 145 14.78 -12.03 -1.36
C SER A 145 14.26 -11.62 -2.73
N ASN A 146 14.41 -10.36 -3.12
CA ASN A 146 13.98 -9.86 -4.43
C ASN A 146 14.97 -10.22 -5.53
N ARG A 147 16.27 -10.31 -5.23
CA ARG A 147 17.30 -10.68 -6.20
C ARG A 147 17.17 -12.15 -6.65
N ASN A 148 16.82 -13.05 -5.74
CA ASN A 148 16.67 -14.47 -6.02
C ASN A 148 15.36 -15.02 -5.40
N PRO A 149 14.19 -14.62 -5.93
CA PRO A 149 12.92 -15.04 -5.36
C PRO A 149 12.72 -16.54 -5.57
N HIS A 150 12.16 -17.22 -4.55
CA HIS A 150 11.68 -18.58 -4.74
C HIS A 150 10.63 -18.64 -5.86
N GLU A 151 10.60 -19.72 -6.64
CA GLU A 151 9.71 -19.84 -7.80
C GLU A 151 8.23 -19.57 -7.45
N ASN A 152 7.75 -20.11 -6.33
CA ASN A 152 6.39 -19.86 -5.85
C ASN A 152 6.12 -18.38 -5.50
N GLN A 153 7.13 -17.64 -5.05
CA GLN A 153 7.03 -16.20 -4.80
C GLN A 153 6.95 -15.43 -6.12
N ARG A 154 7.79 -15.78 -7.11
CA ARG A 154 7.73 -15.22 -8.47
C ARG A 154 6.34 -15.45 -9.10
N ARG A 155 5.86 -16.70 -9.08
CA ARG A 155 4.51 -17.07 -9.58
C ARG A 155 3.41 -16.34 -8.83
N GLY A 156 3.54 -16.20 -7.52
CA GLY A 156 2.62 -15.42 -6.67
C GLY A 156 2.54 -13.95 -7.04
N ALA A 157 3.68 -13.30 -7.25
CA ALA A 157 3.75 -11.89 -7.63
C ALA A 157 3.16 -11.65 -9.02
N PHE A 158 3.54 -12.49 -10.00
CA PHE A 158 2.96 -12.44 -11.34
C PHE A 158 1.45 -12.65 -11.31
N ALA A 159 0.96 -13.63 -10.55
CA ALA A 159 -0.46 -13.92 -10.44
C ALA A 159 -1.29 -12.76 -9.88
N GLY A 160 -0.72 -11.94 -8.98
CA GLY A 160 -1.34 -10.68 -8.53
C GLY A 160 -1.57 -9.72 -9.70
N ARG A 161 -0.50 -9.42 -10.44
CA ARG A 161 -0.56 -8.52 -11.60
C ARG A 161 -1.45 -9.06 -12.73
N ARG A 162 -1.43 -10.37 -12.96
CA ARG A 162 -2.33 -10.99 -13.94
C ARG A 162 -3.79 -10.89 -13.51
N PHE A 163 -4.08 -11.00 -12.22
CA PHE A 163 -5.42 -10.81 -11.69
C PHE A 163 -5.90 -9.37 -11.85
N GLU A 164 -5.02 -8.37 -11.68
CA GLU A 164 -5.32 -6.97 -11.98
C GLU A 164 -5.72 -6.80 -13.45
N ILE A 165 -4.98 -7.39 -14.39
CA ILE A 165 -5.32 -7.36 -15.81
C ILE A 165 -6.70 -7.97 -16.09
N TYR A 166 -6.97 -9.16 -15.54
CA TYR A 166 -8.25 -9.84 -15.68
C TYR A 166 -9.40 -9.15 -14.97
N SER A 167 -9.11 -8.27 -14.02
CA SER A 167 -10.12 -7.56 -13.22
C SER A 167 -10.25 -6.09 -13.59
N THR A 168 -9.59 -5.64 -14.65
CA THR A 168 -9.61 -4.22 -15.04
C THR A 168 -9.71 -4.02 -16.55
N HIS A 169 -10.14 -2.83 -16.94
CA HIS A 169 -10.00 -2.31 -18.29
C HIS A 169 -9.71 -0.81 -18.28
N PRO A 170 -8.98 -0.27 -19.28
CA PRO A 170 -8.88 1.16 -19.47
C PRO A 170 -10.26 1.79 -19.65
N LYS A 171 -10.40 3.08 -19.32
CA LYS A 171 -11.63 3.81 -19.64
C LYS A 171 -11.84 3.79 -21.17
N PRO A 172 -13.08 3.61 -21.67
CA PRO A 172 -13.34 3.78 -23.09
C PRO A 172 -12.92 5.19 -23.49
N SER A 173 -12.01 5.32 -24.46
CA SER A 173 -11.73 6.63 -25.03
C SER A 173 -12.97 7.10 -25.78
N SER A 174 -13.28 8.40 -25.72
CA SER A 174 -14.40 8.98 -26.48
C SER A 174 -14.23 8.87 -28.01
N SER A 175 -13.08 8.38 -28.49
CA SER A 175 -12.75 8.16 -29.90
C SER A 175 -12.87 6.72 -30.37
N ASP A 176 -13.05 5.73 -29.48
CA ASP A 176 -13.13 4.32 -29.88
C ASP A 176 -14.58 3.87 -30.10
N SER A 177 -15.21 4.42 -31.13
CA SER A 177 -16.51 3.97 -31.64
C SER A 177 -16.42 2.75 -32.56
N SER A 178 -15.30 2.03 -32.57
CA SER A 178 -15.13 0.76 -33.30
C SER A 178 -15.02 -0.39 -32.30
N GLY A 179 -16.11 -1.13 -32.13
CA GLY A 179 -16.24 -2.22 -31.17
C GLY A 179 -15.30 -3.40 -31.43
N SER A 180 -14.13 -3.37 -30.79
CA SER A 180 -13.35 -4.58 -30.48
C SER A 180 -13.27 -4.76 -28.97
N GLY A 181 -14.37 -5.26 -28.38
CA GLY A 181 -14.43 -5.71 -26.97
C GLY A 181 -13.57 -6.94 -26.65
N GLN A 182 -12.42 -7.11 -27.31
CA GLN A 182 -11.54 -8.28 -27.22
C GLN A 182 -10.11 -7.95 -26.76
N GLY A 183 -9.85 -6.78 -26.19
CA GLY A 183 -8.48 -6.35 -25.84
C GLY A 183 -8.01 -6.60 -24.40
N GLY A 184 -8.92 -6.91 -23.47
CA GLY A 184 -8.59 -6.92 -22.03
C GLY A 184 -7.57 -7.99 -21.61
N ASP A 185 -7.69 -9.20 -22.15
CA ASP A 185 -6.89 -10.37 -21.71
C ASP A 185 -5.57 -10.51 -22.47
N GLN A 186 -5.39 -9.70 -23.52
CA GLN A 186 -4.14 -9.60 -24.29
C GLN A 186 -3.19 -8.53 -23.71
N ARG A 187 -3.62 -7.72 -22.74
CA ARG A 187 -2.72 -6.79 -22.06
C ARG A 187 -1.61 -7.57 -21.38
N LYS A 188 -0.38 -7.10 -21.57
CA LYS A 188 0.80 -7.63 -20.89
C LYS A 188 0.91 -7.03 -19.49
N VAL A 189 1.54 -7.78 -18.59
CA VAL A 189 1.90 -7.28 -17.27
C VAL A 189 2.94 -6.19 -17.43
N ASN A 190 2.62 -4.99 -16.97
CA ASN A 190 3.52 -3.84 -16.89
C ASN A 190 3.64 -3.42 -15.41
N GLU A 191 4.86 -3.36 -14.88
CA GLU A 191 5.13 -2.97 -13.49
C GLU A 191 5.38 -1.48 -13.32
N ASP A 192 5.36 -0.73 -14.42
CA ASP A 192 5.87 0.63 -14.47
C ASP A 192 4.75 1.66 -14.60
N GLU A 193 3.57 1.19 -14.99
CA GLU A 193 2.36 1.98 -15.11
C GLU A 193 1.51 1.86 -13.85
N GLU A 194 1.34 2.97 -13.15
CA GLU A 194 0.61 3.02 -11.88
C GLU A 194 -0.28 4.26 -11.83
N PHE A 195 -1.37 4.17 -11.06
CA PHE A 195 -2.12 5.34 -10.63
C PHE A 195 -2.07 5.47 -9.11
N CYS A 196 -1.67 6.65 -8.64
CA CYS A 196 -1.50 6.96 -7.22
C CYS A 196 -2.48 8.04 -6.77
N SER A 197 -3.18 7.77 -5.68
CA SER A 197 -4.00 8.74 -4.94
C SER A 197 -3.21 9.27 -3.74
N ILE A 198 -3.32 10.57 -3.45
CA ILE A 198 -2.72 11.21 -2.29
C ILE A 198 -3.82 11.73 -1.39
N SER A 199 -3.90 11.19 -0.17
CA SER A 199 -4.93 11.49 0.80
C SER A 199 -4.39 12.21 2.04
N ALA A 200 -5.15 13.17 2.55
CA ALA A 200 -4.93 13.80 3.84
C ALA A 200 -5.86 13.22 4.90
N MET A 201 -5.33 12.98 6.11
CA MET A 201 -6.08 12.48 7.27
C MET A 201 -5.41 12.95 8.56
N THR A 202 -6.00 12.63 9.71
CA THR A 202 -5.42 12.84 11.04
C THR A 202 -5.42 11.52 11.81
N LEU A 203 -4.36 11.28 12.58
CA LEU A 203 -4.27 10.20 13.57
C LEU A 203 -4.05 10.84 14.94
N GLY A 204 -5.10 10.88 15.76
CA GLY A 204 -5.14 11.70 16.96
C GLY A 204 -4.93 13.18 16.60
N ASP A 205 -3.85 13.76 17.08
CA ASP A 205 -3.45 15.15 16.89
C ASP A 205 -2.49 15.37 15.70
N LYS A 206 -2.04 14.30 15.02
CA LYS A 206 -1.09 14.39 13.91
C LYS A 206 -1.77 14.34 12.55
N GLY A 207 -1.56 15.38 11.75
CA GLY A 207 -1.95 15.41 10.33
C GLY A 207 -1.00 14.59 9.46
N LEU A 208 -1.54 13.70 8.63
CA LEU A 208 -0.81 12.82 7.72
C LEU A 208 -1.21 13.09 6.27
N VAL A 209 -0.23 13.10 5.37
CA VAL A 209 -0.43 13.04 3.92
C VAL A 209 0.19 11.76 3.40
N VAL A 210 -0.64 10.92 2.77
CA VAL A 210 -0.30 9.55 2.42
C VAL A 210 -0.61 9.29 0.95
N ALA A 211 0.41 8.94 0.17
CA ALA A 211 0.23 8.45 -1.18
C ALA A 211 0.04 6.93 -1.20
N ALA A 212 -0.83 6.44 -2.09
CA ALA A 212 -1.02 5.03 -2.34
C ALA A 212 -1.33 4.77 -3.81
N GLU A 213 -0.72 3.73 -4.36
CA GLU A 213 -1.20 3.07 -5.56
C GLU A 213 -2.64 2.58 -5.36
N ILE A 214 -3.46 2.70 -6.40
CA ILE A 214 -4.86 2.29 -6.46
C ILE A 214 -5.06 1.40 -7.68
N ASP A 215 -5.43 0.14 -7.45
CA ASP A 215 -5.54 -0.87 -8.52
C ASP A 215 -6.63 -0.52 -9.54
N CYS A 216 -7.82 -0.14 -9.06
CA CYS A 216 -8.94 0.26 -9.92
C CYS A 216 -10.07 0.97 -9.17
N TYR A 217 -11.13 1.33 -9.90
CA TYR A 217 -12.36 1.87 -9.33
C TYR A 217 -13.62 1.29 -10.00
N GLU A 218 -14.74 1.35 -9.30
CA GLU A 218 -16.08 1.25 -9.87
C GLU A 218 -16.82 2.60 -9.78
N ALA A 219 -17.66 2.90 -10.76
CA ALA A 219 -18.53 4.06 -10.71
C ALA A 219 -19.70 3.76 -9.76
N LYS A 220 -20.08 4.72 -8.91
CA LYS A 220 -21.28 4.54 -8.07
C LYS A 220 -22.54 4.67 -8.93
N ASP A 221 -23.40 3.66 -8.87
CA ASP A 221 -24.72 3.68 -9.51
C ASP A 221 -25.51 4.94 -9.13
N GLY A 222 -26.11 5.60 -10.12
CA GLY A 222 -26.97 6.78 -9.92
C GLY A 222 -26.25 8.09 -9.57
N SER A 223 -24.91 8.09 -9.45
CA SER A 223 -24.13 9.33 -9.33
C SER A 223 -23.91 9.97 -10.70
N SER A 224 -23.80 11.30 -10.74
CA SER A 224 -23.44 12.06 -11.95
C SER A 224 -21.97 11.83 -12.33
N GLY A 225 -21.56 10.59 -12.62
CA GLY A 225 -20.25 10.19 -13.16
C GLY A 225 -18.99 10.58 -12.37
N SER A 226 -19.10 11.30 -11.26
CA SER A 226 -17.97 11.89 -10.53
C SER A 226 -17.56 11.11 -9.30
N GLU A 227 -18.49 10.39 -8.65
CA GLU A 227 -18.17 9.58 -7.48
C GLU A 227 -17.65 8.20 -7.89
N ARG A 228 -16.46 7.88 -7.37
CA ARG A 228 -15.73 6.65 -7.65
C ARG A 228 -15.50 5.92 -6.34
N GLU A 229 -15.65 4.61 -6.36
CA GLU A 229 -15.24 3.75 -5.25
C GLU A 229 -13.99 2.99 -5.67
N TYR A 230 -12.88 3.27 -5.00
CA TYR A 230 -11.65 2.53 -5.22
C TYR A 230 -11.81 1.07 -4.77
N ILE A 231 -11.13 0.17 -5.46
CA ILE A 231 -11.14 -1.25 -5.19
C ILE A 231 -9.70 -1.73 -5.15
N GLU A 232 -9.38 -2.43 -4.06
CA GLU A 232 -8.11 -3.16 -3.94
C GLU A 232 -8.32 -4.61 -4.42
N LEU A 233 -7.43 -5.09 -5.28
CA LEU A 233 -7.43 -6.42 -5.86
C LEU A 233 -6.39 -7.28 -5.15
N LYS A 234 -6.77 -8.49 -4.77
CA LYS A 234 -5.88 -9.45 -4.10
C LYS A 234 -6.05 -10.84 -4.63
N THR A 235 -4.99 -11.63 -4.53
CA THR A 235 -5.05 -13.08 -4.79
C THR A 235 -4.66 -13.86 -3.54
N PHE A 236 -5.28 -15.02 -3.34
CA PHE A 236 -4.89 -15.94 -2.28
C PHE A 236 -5.17 -17.40 -2.66
N ARG A 237 -4.51 -18.35 -2.00
CA ARG A 237 -4.83 -19.77 -2.15
C ARG A 237 -6.24 -20.07 -1.63
N LEU A 238 -6.93 -21.03 -2.23
CA LEU A 238 -8.22 -21.52 -1.74
C LEU A 238 -8.09 -22.02 -0.29
N LEU A 239 -9.09 -21.71 0.53
CA LEU A 239 -9.12 -22.08 1.94
C LEU A 239 -9.73 -23.49 2.06
N GLN A 240 -8.87 -24.51 2.07
CA GLN A 240 -9.33 -25.91 2.12
C GLN A 240 -9.24 -26.51 3.53
N ARG A 241 -8.42 -25.93 4.41
CA ARG A 241 -8.15 -26.44 5.76
C ARG A 241 -8.25 -25.31 6.79
N GLU A 242 -8.51 -25.67 8.04
CA GLU A 242 -8.53 -24.70 9.16
C GLU A 242 -7.22 -23.88 9.26
N LYS A 243 -6.07 -24.51 8.99
CA LYS A 243 -4.78 -23.82 8.95
C LYS A 243 -4.75 -22.72 7.89
N ASP A 244 -5.36 -22.95 6.72
CA ASP A 244 -5.39 -21.97 5.63
C ASP A 244 -6.27 -20.78 6.02
N GLN A 245 -7.41 -21.06 6.65
CA GLN A 245 -8.29 -20.03 7.22
C GLN A 245 -7.58 -19.21 8.30
N PHE A 246 -6.88 -19.86 9.24
CA PHE A 246 -6.08 -19.16 10.25
C PHE A 246 -5.05 -18.24 9.59
N VAL A 247 -4.29 -18.72 8.60
CA VAL A 247 -3.28 -17.91 7.92
C VAL A 247 -3.93 -16.71 7.20
N PHE A 248 -5.06 -16.94 6.56
CA PHE A 248 -5.80 -15.89 5.87
C PHE A 248 -6.29 -14.81 6.84
N GLU A 249 -7.00 -15.19 7.89
CA GLU A 249 -7.58 -14.25 8.86
C GLU A 249 -6.50 -13.55 9.69
N ARG A 250 -5.49 -14.28 10.17
CA ARG A 250 -4.46 -13.76 11.08
C ARG A 250 -3.43 -12.87 10.39
N PHE A 251 -3.08 -13.16 9.14
CA PHE A 251 -1.98 -12.47 8.45
C PHE A 251 -2.44 -11.71 7.21
N LYS A 252 -3.21 -12.34 6.32
CA LYS A 252 -3.55 -11.73 5.03
C LYS A 252 -4.66 -10.71 5.13
N LEU A 253 -5.77 -11.01 5.81
CA LEU A 253 -6.84 -10.04 6.04
C LEU A 253 -6.38 -8.86 6.90
N LEU A 254 -5.44 -9.05 7.83
CA LEU A 254 -4.79 -7.93 8.52
C LEU A 254 -4.06 -7.02 7.53
N ALA A 255 -3.21 -7.58 6.68
CA ALA A 255 -2.46 -6.81 5.69
C ALA A 255 -3.39 -6.11 4.69
N PHE A 256 -4.41 -6.79 4.19
CA PHE A 256 -5.39 -6.23 3.26
C PHE A 256 -6.21 -5.13 3.91
N TRP A 257 -6.66 -5.34 5.16
CA TRP A 257 -7.39 -4.33 5.92
C TRP A 257 -6.54 -3.06 6.10
N ILE A 258 -5.30 -3.18 6.61
CA ILE A 258 -4.42 -2.02 6.81
C ILE A 258 -4.22 -1.26 5.49
N GLN A 259 -3.91 -2.01 4.42
CA GLN A 259 -3.66 -1.48 3.09
C GLN A 259 -4.82 -0.60 2.60
N SER A 260 -6.04 -1.10 2.65
CA SER A 260 -7.21 -0.39 2.14
C SER A 260 -7.76 0.64 3.12
N PHE A 261 -7.72 0.36 4.43
CA PHE A 261 -8.24 1.25 5.48
C PHE A 261 -7.49 2.58 5.56
N LEU A 262 -6.15 2.55 5.44
CA LEU A 262 -5.32 3.75 5.55
C LEU A 262 -5.63 4.81 4.50
N VAL A 263 -6.09 4.41 3.31
CA VAL A 263 -6.38 5.34 2.20
C VAL A 263 -7.85 5.38 1.81
N GLY A 264 -8.72 4.81 2.66
CA GLY A 264 -10.17 4.92 2.50
C GLY A 264 -10.72 4.11 1.34
N THR A 265 -9.99 3.12 0.82
CA THR A 265 -10.49 2.17 -0.18
C THR A 265 -11.55 1.28 0.48
N PRO A 266 -12.84 1.36 0.10
CA PRO A 266 -13.92 0.70 0.85
C PRO A 266 -14.04 -0.81 0.59
N LYS A 267 -13.53 -1.28 -0.56
CA LYS A 267 -13.77 -2.63 -1.08
C LYS A 267 -12.47 -3.32 -1.46
N ILE A 268 -12.37 -4.60 -1.08
CA ILE A 268 -11.34 -5.52 -1.56
C ILE A 268 -12.03 -6.62 -2.36
N VAL A 269 -11.53 -6.93 -3.55
CA VAL A 269 -11.93 -8.14 -4.29
C VAL A 269 -10.76 -9.12 -4.26
N CYS A 270 -11.00 -10.30 -3.69
CA CYS A 270 -10.01 -11.37 -3.60
C CYS A 270 -10.35 -12.54 -4.53
N ALA A 271 -9.41 -12.91 -5.40
CA ALA A 271 -9.41 -14.17 -6.12
C ALA A 271 -8.76 -15.29 -5.31
N PHE A 272 -9.55 -16.29 -4.96
CA PHE A 272 -9.08 -17.54 -4.39
C PHE A 272 -8.77 -18.53 -5.51
N ARG A 273 -7.50 -18.93 -5.60
CA ARG A 273 -6.97 -19.82 -6.65
C ARG A 273 -6.56 -21.19 -6.13
N ASN A 274 -6.52 -22.21 -6.99
CA ASN A 274 -5.94 -23.53 -6.66
C ASN A 274 -4.39 -23.46 -6.68
N ASP A 275 -3.70 -24.60 -6.56
CA ASP A 275 -2.23 -24.63 -6.61
C ASP A 275 -1.67 -24.43 -8.02
N ASP A 276 -2.48 -24.68 -9.06
CA ASP A 276 -2.18 -24.39 -10.46
C ASP A 276 -2.50 -22.94 -10.87
N PHE A 277 -2.87 -22.08 -9.90
CA PHE A 277 -3.16 -20.66 -10.08
C PHE A 277 -4.40 -20.31 -10.91
N GLU A 278 -5.31 -21.26 -11.10
CA GLU A 278 -6.63 -21.01 -11.67
C GLU A 278 -7.57 -20.42 -10.62
N ILE A 279 -8.30 -19.36 -10.99
CA ILE A 279 -9.30 -18.73 -10.12
C ILE A 279 -10.43 -19.73 -9.87
N ARG A 280 -10.70 -20.05 -8.60
CA ARG A 280 -11.80 -20.94 -8.18
C ARG A 280 -12.95 -20.20 -7.52
N LYS A 281 -12.69 -19.02 -6.95
CA LYS A 281 -13.72 -18.18 -6.32
C LYS A 281 -13.28 -16.73 -6.31
N LEU A 282 -14.20 -15.82 -6.60
CA LEU A 282 -14.05 -14.39 -6.31
C LEU A 282 -14.87 -14.04 -5.07
N GLN A 283 -14.32 -13.19 -4.20
CA GLN A 283 -15.03 -12.72 -3.02
C GLN A 283 -14.74 -11.25 -2.77
N SER A 284 -15.79 -10.47 -2.59
CA SER A 284 -15.69 -9.08 -2.15
C SER A 284 -15.74 -8.98 -0.62
N PHE A 285 -14.92 -8.10 -0.06
CA PHE A 285 -14.91 -7.76 1.36
C PHE A 285 -15.11 -6.25 1.50
N ARG A 286 -16.07 -5.84 2.33
CA ARG A 286 -16.16 -4.46 2.81
C ARG A 286 -15.10 -4.26 3.89
N VAL A 287 -14.22 -3.28 3.70
CA VAL A 287 -13.07 -3.05 4.58
C VAL A 287 -13.49 -2.80 6.03
N THR A 288 -14.62 -2.12 6.22
CA THR A 288 -15.19 -1.84 7.55
C THR A 288 -15.64 -3.09 8.31
N GLU A 289 -15.91 -4.19 7.62
CA GLU A 289 -16.39 -5.43 8.24
C GLU A 289 -15.23 -6.38 8.61
N ILE A 290 -14.07 -6.24 7.98
CA ILE A 290 -12.92 -7.15 8.17
C ILE A 290 -12.51 -7.33 9.63
N PRO A 291 -12.39 -6.27 10.45
CA PRO A 291 -12.04 -6.42 11.86
C PRO A 291 -12.99 -7.33 12.64
N SER A 292 -14.28 -7.31 12.31
CA SER A 292 -15.29 -8.13 12.99
C SER A 292 -15.08 -9.62 12.72
N PHE A 293 -14.73 -10.00 11.48
CA PHE A 293 -14.41 -11.37 11.09
C PHE A 293 -13.13 -11.88 11.77
N CYS A 294 -12.17 -10.97 11.99
CA CYS A 294 -10.83 -11.33 12.46
C CYS A 294 -10.59 -11.07 13.95
N ARG A 295 -11.63 -10.72 14.72
CA ARG A 295 -11.53 -10.31 16.15
C ARG A 295 -10.81 -11.28 17.08
N ARG A 296 -10.67 -12.56 16.69
CA ARG A 296 -9.94 -13.59 17.44
C ARG A 296 -8.42 -13.52 17.25
N HIS A 297 -7.97 -12.80 16.22
CA HIS A 297 -6.60 -12.87 15.70
C HIS A 297 -5.84 -11.56 15.86
N TRP A 298 -6.54 -10.44 15.65
CA TRP A 298 -6.00 -9.09 15.78
C TRP A 298 -7.11 -8.10 16.07
N ASP A 299 -6.72 -6.94 16.59
CA ASP A 299 -7.57 -5.85 17.04
C ASP A 299 -7.13 -4.54 16.35
N PRO A 300 -8.04 -3.84 15.62
CA PRO A 300 -7.72 -2.58 14.97
C PRO A 300 -7.31 -1.47 15.96
N VAL A 301 -7.77 -1.51 17.21
CA VAL A 301 -7.37 -0.55 18.26
C VAL A 301 -5.86 -0.66 18.53
N VAL A 302 -5.35 -1.89 18.63
CA VAL A 302 -3.92 -2.16 18.83
C VAL A 302 -3.08 -1.60 17.69
N CYS A 303 -3.54 -1.81 16.45
CA CYS A 303 -2.91 -1.29 15.24
C CYS A 303 -2.83 0.24 15.26
N LEU A 304 -3.94 0.92 15.55
CA LEU A 304 -4.01 2.39 15.57
C LEU A 304 -3.20 3.01 16.70
N ASN A 305 -3.31 2.45 17.91
CA ASN A 305 -2.59 2.96 19.07
C ASN A 305 -1.08 2.80 18.91
N PHE A 306 -0.62 1.68 18.33
CA PHE A 306 0.80 1.52 18.02
C PHE A 306 1.28 2.52 16.98
N THR A 307 0.54 2.69 15.87
CA THR A 307 0.90 3.66 14.83
C THR A 307 1.00 5.07 15.42
N LYS A 308 0.03 5.48 16.25
CA LYS A 308 0.07 6.79 16.91
C LYS A 308 1.33 6.92 17.79
N ALA A 309 1.54 5.97 18.69
CA ALA A 309 2.65 6.02 19.64
C ALA A 309 4.03 6.07 18.95
N LEU A 310 4.20 5.31 17.86
CA LEU A 310 5.45 5.32 17.11
C LEU A 310 5.62 6.63 16.33
N LEU A 311 4.57 7.14 15.67
CA LEU A 311 4.66 8.41 14.95
C LEU A 311 4.93 9.58 15.91
N ASP A 312 4.28 9.65 17.06
CA ASP A 312 4.58 10.66 18.09
C ASP A 312 6.05 10.62 18.49
N TRP A 313 6.57 9.42 18.77
CA TRP A 313 7.97 9.23 19.12
C TRP A 313 8.92 9.64 17.98
N ILE A 314 8.63 9.30 16.72
CA ILE A 314 9.44 9.73 15.57
C ILE A 314 9.41 11.27 15.46
N TYR A 315 8.25 11.89 15.57
CA TYR A 315 8.08 13.34 15.44
C TYR A 315 8.88 14.13 16.48
N GLU A 316 8.91 13.62 17.73
CA GLU A 316 9.66 14.19 18.84
C GLU A 316 11.17 14.01 18.71
N ARG A 317 11.63 12.92 18.08
CA ARG A 317 13.06 12.56 18.01
C ARG A 317 13.74 12.99 16.71
N ALA A 318 13.01 13.18 15.63
CA ALA A 318 13.57 13.66 14.38
C ALA A 318 14.03 15.13 14.53
N GLU A 319 15.32 15.35 14.34
CA GLU A 319 15.91 16.69 14.34
C GLU A 319 15.85 17.30 12.93
N GLU A 320 15.69 18.62 12.88
CA GLU A 320 15.59 19.41 11.65
C GLU A 320 16.83 19.25 10.76
N GLY A 321 16.62 18.97 9.47
CA GLY A 321 17.68 18.83 8.48
C GLY A 321 18.59 17.61 8.64
N ARG A 322 18.23 16.66 9.52
CA ARG A 322 18.96 15.39 9.70
C ARG A 322 18.20 14.22 9.09
N VAL A 323 18.95 13.31 8.48
CA VAL A 323 18.45 12.06 7.91
C VAL A 323 18.69 10.93 8.90
N TYR A 324 17.66 10.13 9.16
CA TYR A 324 17.72 8.94 10.01
C TYR A 324 17.27 7.70 9.26
N ARG A 325 17.75 6.55 9.72
CA ARG A 325 17.15 5.25 9.41
C ARG A 325 16.38 4.76 10.62
N VAL A 326 15.13 4.36 10.40
CA VAL A 326 14.28 3.73 11.41
C VAL A 326 14.05 2.27 11.03
N THR A 327 14.38 1.35 11.94
CA THR A 327 14.33 -0.10 11.69
C THR A 327 13.64 -0.82 12.84
N TYR A 328 12.67 -1.69 12.51
CA TYR A 328 12.09 -2.63 13.47
C TYR A 328 12.94 -3.90 13.57
N ILE A 329 13.25 -4.31 14.80
CA ILE A 329 14.04 -5.49 15.10
C ILE A 329 13.15 -6.50 15.84
N PRO A 330 12.55 -7.48 15.15
CA PRO A 330 11.53 -8.37 15.72
C PRO A 330 12.01 -9.14 16.95
N ARG A 331 13.24 -9.68 16.90
CA ARG A 331 13.85 -10.46 17.99
C ARG A 331 13.99 -9.66 19.29
N GLN A 332 14.14 -8.34 19.17
CA GLN A 332 14.30 -7.43 20.30
C GLN A 332 12.98 -6.74 20.68
N HIS A 333 11.92 -6.94 19.88
CA HIS A 333 10.62 -6.28 20.05
C HIS A 333 10.77 -4.75 20.21
N ALA A 334 11.62 -4.16 19.38
CA ALA A 334 12.02 -2.76 19.48
C ALA A 334 12.17 -2.14 18.09
N VAL A 335 11.97 -0.83 18.00
CA VAL A 335 12.30 0.00 16.85
C VAL A 335 13.53 0.84 17.23
N GLU A 336 14.50 0.92 16.34
CA GLU A 336 15.70 1.73 16.50
C GLU A 336 15.73 2.84 15.46
N MET A 337 16.16 4.03 15.88
CA MET A 337 16.36 5.19 15.03
C MET A 337 17.82 5.62 15.12
N ALA A 338 18.54 5.51 14.01
CA ALA A 338 19.96 5.84 13.92
C ALA A 338 20.16 7.01 12.94
N LEU A 339 21.08 7.91 13.27
CA LEU A 339 21.50 8.96 12.34
C LEU A 339 22.11 8.30 11.10
N SER A 340 21.68 8.71 9.92
CA SER A 340 22.19 8.23 8.65
C SER A 340 23.24 9.19 8.11
N SER A 341 24.26 8.65 7.43
CA SER A 341 25.20 9.45 6.63
C SER A 341 24.72 9.64 5.19
N GLU A 342 23.55 9.12 4.84
CA GLU A 342 22.95 9.32 3.52
C GLU A 342 22.59 10.79 3.29
N PRO A 343 22.65 11.28 2.04
CA PRO A 343 22.19 12.61 1.71
C PRO A 343 20.67 12.76 1.93
N SER A 344 20.19 14.01 1.88
CA SER A 344 18.76 14.33 1.78
C SER A 344 18.09 13.49 0.71
N PHE A 345 16.90 12.96 1.01
CA PHE A 345 16.05 12.29 0.02
C PHE A 345 14.86 13.17 -0.43
N LEU A 346 14.82 14.40 0.08
CA LEU A 346 13.87 15.45 -0.28
C LEU A 346 14.44 16.38 -1.34
#